data_AF-A0A1V9XM32-F1
#
_entry.id   AF-A0A1V9XM32-F1
#
_cell.length_a   1.000
_cell.length_b   1.000
_cell.length_c   1.000
_cell.angle_alpha   90.00
_cell.angle_beta   90.00
_cell.angle_gamma   90.00
#
_symmetry.space_group_name_H-M   'P 1'
#
loop_
_entity.id
_entity.type
_entity.pdbx_description
1 polymer ?
#
loop_
_entity_poly.entity_id
_entity_poly.type
_entity_poly.pdbx_seq_one_letter_code
_entity_poly.pdbx_strand_id
1 'polypeptide(L)'
;SRCISDGDLYVGTVGQFSGADPLIYRKPLRTEQFDLKHLNAPQFVSSMHLSGFVYFFFRESAVEYINCGKAIYSRVARVCTNDQGGPHKFKERFTSFLKARLNCSIPGEVPFYFNELQSTSPIVEGSYRGERARLIYSVLTTGANSISGSAVCAFRLEDIDAAFHGAFKGQEDKNSNWLPVINSKVPEPRPGQCVNNSKSLPDVTLNFITNHPLMDQAVPAYLGRPVVVHTGFTYRYTYIAVDGQVEAVSGKAYDVLFIGTDHGHVLKVVNIASLTQTSDSAQIAEPVVVEDVLVFGPRADSSGSTANAGPVAVTSLVVQRSPYEQKLIVVSNSEIQGIPLFHCQRAHSCGDCVRLQDPYCAWSLEERKCTHNWRRDRHSSVQSIEHGWDERCGANCEFKQVSSFFCFVPVSTNDCVGTPAEYLPVCLLII
;
A
#
# COMPACT_ATOMS: atom_id res chain seq x y z
N SER A 1 10.84 7.04 11.01
CA SER A 1 11.22 5.87 10.17
C SER A 1 12.66 5.45 10.46
N ARG A 2 12.99 4.15 10.46
CA ARG A 2 14.35 3.64 10.74
C ARG A 2 14.67 2.38 9.93
N CYS A 3 15.91 2.27 9.43
CA CYS A 3 16.43 1.11 8.72
C CYS A 3 17.88 0.86 9.15
N ILE A 4 18.30 -0.42 9.22
CA ILE A 4 19.70 -0.80 9.46
C ILE A 4 20.21 -1.46 8.18
N SER A 5 21.36 -1.02 7.70
CA SER A 5 22.02 -1.56 6.51
C SER A 5 23.53 -1.44 6.71
N ASP A 6 24.26 -2.53 6.47
CA ASP A 6 25.72 -2.62 6.58
C ASP A 6 26.31 -2.11 7.91
N GLY A 7 25.56 -2.29 9.01
CA GLY A 7 25.95 -1.84 10.35
C GLY A 7 25.65 -0.37 10.65
N ASP A 8 25.19 0.39 9.65
CA ASP A 8 24.78 1.78 9.79
C ASP A 8 23.28 1.91 10.05
N LEU A 9 22.92 2.85 10.94
CA LEU A 9 21.55 3.22 11.25
C LEU A 9 21.12 4.44 10.41
N TYR A 10 20.07 4.24 9.62
CA TYR A 10 19.40 5.25 8.82
C TYR A 10 18.11 5.68 9.52
N VAL A 11 17.93 6.98 9.76
CA VAL A 11 16.78 7.51 10.50
C VAL A 11 16.17 8.70 9.77
N GLY A 12 14.85 8.67 9.57
CA GLY A 12 14.05 9.85 9.21
C GLY A 12 13.25 10.32 10.43
N THR A 13 13.59 11.50 10.95
CA THR A 13 13.00 12.08 12.17
C THR A 13 13.18 13.61 12.19
N VAL A 14 12.87 14.25 13.32
CA VAL A 14 13.18 15.66 13.60
C VAL A 14 14.42 15.78 14.51
N GLY A 15 15.31 16.73 14.21
CA GLY A 15 16.56 16.97 14.95
C GLY A 15 16.45 17.96 16.11
N GLN A 16 15.33 18.68 16.22
CA GLN A 16 15.11 19.70 17.25
C GLN A 16 13.81 19.45 18.01
N PHE A 17 13.76 19.87 19.28
CA PHE A 17 12.57 19.74 20.14
C PHE A 17 11.33 20.44 19.57
N SER A 18 11.53 21.56 18.87
CA SER A 18 10.45 22.30 18.18
C SER A 18 9.83 21.54 17.00
N GLY A 19 10.47 20.46 16.52
CA GLY A 19 10.09 19.77 15.29
C GLY A 19 10.47 20.52 14.00
N ALA A 20 11.13 21.68 14.10
CA ALA A 20 11.39 22.56 12.96
C ALA A 20 12.52 22.10 12.01
N ASP A 21 13.34 21.14 12.41
CA ASP A 21 14.45 20.60 11.62
C ASP A 21 14.20 19.12 11.27
N PRO A 22 13.31 18.81 10.30
CA PRO A 22 13.16 17.46 9.80
C PRO A 22 14.37 17.02 8.98
N LEU A 23 14.83 15.80 9.19
CA LEU A 23 16.04 15.30 8.56
C LEU A 23 16.02 13.79 8.32
N ILE A 24 16.74 13.39 7.28
CA ILE A 24 17.24 12.03 7.14
C ILE A 24 18.70 12.04 7.60
N TYR A 25 19.07 11.06 8.42
CA TYR A 25 20.40 10.94 9.03
C TYR A 25 20.95 9.54 8.89
N ARG A 26 22.24 9.46 8.59
CA ARG A 26 23.09 8.28 8.74
C ARG A 26 24.48 8.77 9.11
N LYS A 27 24.96 8.48 10.32
CA LYS A 27 26.20 9.06 10.87
C LYS A 27 27.36 9.06 9.84
N PRO A 28 28.03 10.20 9.57
CA PRO A 28 27.76 11.58 9.99
C PRO A 28 26.89 12.39 8.99
N LEU A 29 26.35 11.77 7.94
CA LEU A 29 25.59 12.42 6.88
C LEU A 29 24.16 12.79 7.29
N ARG A 30 23.73 13.98 6.85
CA ARG A 30 22.35 14.46 6.96
C ARG A 30 21.87 15.16 5.69
N THR A 31 20.56 15.27 5.52
CA THR A 31 19.96 16.20 4.55
C THR A 31 20.28 17.66 4.88
N GLU A 32 20.07 18.57 3.92
CA GLU A 32 20.28 19.99 4.13
C GLU A 32 19.37 20.53 5.24
N GLN A 33 19.93 21.43 6.05
CA GLN A 33 19.22 21.99 7.19
C GLN A 33 18.34 23.16 6.73
N PHE A 34 17.07 23.17 7.14
CA PHE A 34 16.09 24.20 6.79
C PHE A 34 15.85 24.41 5.29
N ASP A 35 16.24 23.43 4.45
CA ASP A 35 15.96 23.47 3.01
C ASP A 35 14.63 22.76 2.70
N LEU A 36 13.61 23.56 2.40
CA LEU A 36 12.27 23.09 2.05
C LEU A 36 12.25 22.28 0.74
N LYS A 37 13.24 22.45 -0.15
CA LYS A 37 13.37 21.60 -1.35
C LYS A 37 13.73 20.18 -0.97
N HIS A 38 14.53 19.99 0.09
CA HIS A 38 14.89 18.66 0.61
C HIS A 38 13.74 18.06 1.37
N LEU A 39 13.24 18.73 2.42
CA LEU A 39 12.18 18.22 3.27
C LEU A 39 11.31 19.38 3.78
N ASN A 40 10.00 19.31 3.53
CA ASN A 40 9.06 20.36 3.95
C ASN A 40 7.93 19.79 4.84
N ALA A 41 8.13 19.88 6.16
CA ALA A 41 7.23 19.28 7.17
C ALA A 41 6.86 17.81 6.86
N PRO A 42 7.86 16.92 6.66
CA PRO A 42 7.61 15.54 6.30
C PRO A 42 7.07 14.73 7.49
N GLN A 43 6.21 13.76 7.20
CA GLN A 43 5.80 12.70 8.11
C GLN A 43 6.31 11.37 7.57
N PHE A 44 7.35 10.84 8.23
CA PHE A 44 8.03 9.62 7.80
C PHE A 44 7.22 8.38 8.15
N VAL A 45 6.92 7.57 7.13
CA VAL A 45 6.08 6.37 7.23
C VAL A 45 6.94 5.13 7.39
N SER A 46 7.85 4.88 6.46
CA SER A 46 8.67 3.66 6.45
C SER A 46 10.02 3.88 5.77
N SER A 47 10.90 2.89 5.87
CA SER A 47 12.19 2.86 5.17
C SER A 47 12.62 1.43 4.93
N MET A 48 13.33 1.19 3.84
CA MET A 48 13.81 -0.15 3.48
C MET A 48 15.15 -0.08 2.74
N HIS A 49 16.01 -1.07 2.97
CA HIS A 49 17.27 -1.23 2.27
C HIS A 49 17.09 -2.15 1.06
N LEU A 50 17.65 -1.75 -0.08
CA LEU A 50 17.55 -2.49 -1.33
C LEU A 50 18.65 -2.07 -2.32
N SER A 51 19.36 -3.05 -2.88
CA SER A 51 20.28 -2.88 -4.01
C SER A 51 21.26 -1.70 -3.87
N GLY A 52 21.84 -1.52 -2.68
CA GLY A 52 22.80 -0.45 -2.42
C GLY A 52 22.18 0.92 -2.12
N PHE A 53 20.86 1.01 -2.02
CA PHE A 53 20.13 2.20 -1.59
C PHE A 53 19.32 1.96 -0.32
N VAL A 54 19.10 3.02 0.46
CA VAL A 54 18.05 3.06 1.47
C VAL A 54 16.94 3.98 0.98
N TYR A 55 15.75 3.42 0.86
CA TYR A 55 14.54 4.13 0.47
C TYR A 55 13.79 4.63 1.70
N PHE A 56 13.22 5.83 1.61
CA PHE A 56 12.39 6.45 2.63
C PHE A 56 11.05 6.83 2.04
N PHE A 57 9.97 6.42 2.71
CA PHE A 57 8.61 6.75 2.31
C PHE A 57 8.02 7.72 3.32
N PHE A 58 7.46 8.82 2.82
CA PHE A 58 6.92 9.89 3.66
C PHE A 58 5.91 10.72 2.87
N ARG A 59 5.15 11.56 3.57
CA ARG A 59 4.34 12.62 2.95
C ARG A 59 4.85 13.97 3.44
N GLU A 60 4.83 14.98 2.58
CA GLU A 60 5.33 16.32 2.90
C GLU A 60 4.50 17.40 2.20
N SER A 61 4.67 18.66 2.59
CA SER A 61 4.07 19.80 1.88
C SER A 61 4.80 20.04 0.55
N ALA A 62 4.06 19.99 -0.56
CA ALA A 62 4.58 20.06 -1.92
C ALA A 62 5.03 21.48 -2.29
N VAL A 63 6.34 21.72 -2.31
CA VAL A 63 6.92 23.01 -2.72
C VAL A 63 6.65 23.32 -4.20
N GLU A 64 6.49 22.29 -5.04
CA GLU A 64 6.18 22.43 -6.46
C GLU A 64 4.74 22.90 -6.74
N TYR A 65 3.87 22.86 -5.72
CA TYR A 65 2.48 23.27 -5.82
C TYR A 65 2.19 24.57 -5.06
N ILE A 66 3.19 25.16 -4.39
CA ILE A 66 2.99 26.27 -3.46
C ILE A 66 2.38 27.52 -4.11
N ASN A 67 2.65 27.75 -5.40
CA ASN A 67 2.10 28.85 -6.20
C ASN A 67 0.60 28.66 -6.50
N CYS A 68 0.10 27.43 -6.43
CA CYS A 68 -1.31 27.07 -6.67
C CYS A 68 -2.09 26.85 -5.36
N GLY A 69 -1.37 26.72 -4.23
CA GLY A 69 -1.96 26.50 -2.91
C GLY A 69 -1.10 25.56 -2.05
N LYS A 70 -1.65 25.14 -0.91
CA LYS A 70 -0.99 24.14 -0.06
C LYS A 70 -1.52 22.75 -0.40
N ALA A 71 -0.64 21.87 -0.85
CA ALA A 71 -0.94 20.47 -1.06
C ALA A 71 0.08 19.60 -0.33
N ILE A 72 -0.36 18.45 0.18
CA ILE A 72 0.53 17.40 0.68
C ILE A 72 0.72 16.39 -0.44
N TYR A 73 1.95 15.96 -0.68
CA TYR A 73 2.25 14.85 -1.58
C TYR A 73 3.05 13.75 -0.89
N SER A 74 2.74 12.52 -1.28
CA SER A 74 3.50 11.33 -0.90
C SER A 74 4.76 11.20 -1.74
N ARG A 75 5.85 10.81 -1.08
CA ARG A 75 7.19 10.73 -1.65
C ARG A 75 7.83 9.39 -1.35
N VAL A 76 8.63 8.95 -2.31
CA VAL A 76 9.72 8.01 -2.08
C VAL A 76 11.03 8.76 -2.30
N ALA A 77 11.96 8.66 -1.35
CA ALA A 77 13.32 9.17 -1.49
C ALA A 77 14.32 8.02 -1.41
N ARG A 78 15.52 8.23 -1.95
CA ARG A 78 16.64 7.27 -1.83
C ARG A 78 17.94 7.98 -1.47
N VAL A 79 18.82 7.24 -0.80
CA VAL A 79 20.23 7.59 -0.56
C VAL A 79 21.10 6.36 -0.79
N CYS A 80 22.32 6.56 -1.26
CA CYS A 80 23.30 5.49 -1.44
C CYS A 80 23.79 4.98 -0.09
N THR A 81 23.93 3.66 0.03
CA THR A 81 24.48 3.02 1.22
C THR A 81 25.94 3.38 1.46
N ASN A 82 26.72 3.43 0.37
CA ASN A 82 28.14 3.73 0.37
C ASN A 82 28.49 5.23 0.27
N ASP A 83 27.50 6.13 0.38
CA ASP A 83 27.74 7.59 0.38
C ASP A 83 28.71 7.93 1.52
N GLN A 84 29.73 8.75 1.29
CA GLN A 84 30.73 9.14 2.30
C GLN A 84 30.70 10.66 2.57
N GLY A 85 29.71 11.36 2.03
CA GLY A 85 29.69 12.82 1.95
C GLY A 85 30.54 13.35 0.80
N GLY A 86 30.38 14.64 0.51
CA GLY A 86 31.17 15.32 -0.51
C GLY A 86 32.45 15.96 0.05
N PRO A 87 33.29 16.54 -0.81
CA PRO A 87 34.43 17.35 -0.40
C PRO A 87 34.00 18.66 0.28
N HIS A 88 34.97 19.30 0.94
CA HIS A 88 34.85 20.66 1.50
C HIS A 88 33.60 20.89 2.36
N LYS A 89 32.63 21.68 1.86
CA LYS A 89 31.39 22.07 2.57
C LYS A 89 30.34 20.95 2.63
N PHE A 90 30.51 19.87 1.85
CA PHE A 90 29.57 18.77 1.74
C PHE A 90 29.93 17.52 2.57
N LYS A 91 30.95 17.62 3.44
CA LYS A 91 31.48 16.48 4.23
C LYS A 91 30.42 15.71 5.04
N GLU A 92 29.41 16.41 5.54
CA GLU A 92 28.34 15.85 6.38
C GLU A 92 26.97 15.86 5.66
N ARG A 93 26.98 15.98 4.33
CA ARG A 93 25.77 16.07 3.51
C ARG A 93 25.67 14.86 2.59
N PHE A 94 24.48 14.30 2.43
CA PHE A 94 24.26 13.27 1.41
C PHE A 94 24.53 13.82 0.01
N THR A 95 25.31 13.09 -0.78
CA THR A 95 25.58 13.42 -2.20
C THR A 95 24.66 12.67 -3.15
N SER A 96 23.74 11.87 -2.62
CA SER A 96 22.89 10.94 -3.36
C SER A 96 21.38 11.10 -3.08
N PHE A 97 20.99 12.07 -2.23
CA PHE A 97 19.60 12.27 -1.86
C PHE A 97 18.75 12.76 -3.04
N LEU A 98 17.77 11.96 -3.43
CA LEU A 98 16.73 12.30 -4.40
C LEU A 98 15.37 11.83 -3.90
N LYS A 99 14.30 12.52 -4.31
CA LYS A 99 12.90 12.14 -4.03
C LYS A 99 12.01 12.25 -5.26
N ALA A 100 11.01 11.39 -5.36
CA ALA A 100 9.99 11.39 -6.40
C ALA A 100 8.59 11.34 -5.79
N ARG A 101 7.60 11.90 -6.49
CA ARG A 101 6.18 11.80 -6.09
C ARG A 101 5.67 10.38 -6.30
N LEU A 102 4.88 9.85 -5.37
CA LEU A 102 4.07 8.64 -5.60
C LEU A 102 2.71 9.05 -6.17
N ASN A 103 2.29 8.43 -7.27
CA ASN A 103 1.00 8.69 -7.89
C ASN A 103 0.00 7.56 -7.62
N CYS A 104 -0.88 7.78 -6.65
CA CYS A 104 -2.04 6.92 -6.39
C CYS A 104 -3.31 7.69 -6.73
N SER A 105 -3.87 7.43 -7.92
CA SER A 105 -5.05 8.13 -8.42
C SER A 105 -6.01 7.21 -9.16
N ILE A 106 -7.30 7.49 -9.07
CA ILE A 106 -8.30 6.88 -9.95
C ILE A 106 -8.22 7.61 -11.29
N PRO A 107 -7.98 6.91 -12.41
CA PRO A 107 -7.92 7.53 -13.72
C PRO A 107 -9.30 8.05 -14.16
N GLY A 108 -9.29 9.07 -14.99
CA GLY A 108 -10.48 9.73 -15.54
C GLY A 108 -10.07 10.97 -16.33
N GLU A 109 -11.03 11.70 -16.90
CA GLU A 109 -10.77 13.00 -17.55
C GLU A 109 -10.09 13.96 -16.56
N VAL A 110 -10.57 13.96 -15.31
CA VAL A 110 -9.91 14.59 -14.16
C VAL A 110 -9.57 13.50 -13.14
N PRO A 111 -8.29 13.13 -12.97
CA PRO A 111 -7.90 12.09 -12.02
C PRO A 111 -8.19 12.49 -10.56
N PHE A 112 -8.66 11.52 -9.76
CA PHE A 112 -8.88 11.70 -8.32
C PHE A 112 -7.70 11.15 -7.53
N TYR A 113 -7.02 11.97 -6.72
CA TYR A 113 -5.76 11.63 -6.07
C TYR A 113 -5.91 11.31 -4.57
N PHE A 114 -5.22 10.25 -4.13
CA PHE A 114 -4.95 9.96 -2.72
C PHE A 114 -3.51 10.36 -2.42
N ASN A 115 -3.32 11.49 -1.76
CA ASN A 115 -2.00 12.12 -1.65
C ASN A 115 -1.29 11.89 -0.30
N GLU A 116 -1.98 11.40 0.73
CA GLU A 116 -1.42 11.24 2.07
C GLU A 116 -1.11 9.76 2.38
N LEU A 117 0.15 9.36 2.22
CA LEU A 117 0.65 8.02 2.53
C LEU A 117 0.60 7.74 4.02
N GLN A 118 -0.06 6.66 4.46
CA GLN A 118 -0.19 6.26 5.86
C GLN A 118 0.74 5.10 6.24
N SER A 119 0.90 4.10 5.35
CA SER A 119 1.74 2.92 5.59
C SER A 119 2.20 2.29 4.28
N THR A 120 3.23 1.46 4.35
CA THR A 120 3.72 0.64 3.23
C THR A 120 3.98 -0.79 3.70
N SER A 121 3.78 -1.77 2.83
CA SER A 121 4.20 -3.15 3.06
C SER A 121 5.72 -3.31 2.88
N PRO A 122 6.29 -4.45 3.33
CA PRO A 122 7.53 -4.97 2.78
C PRO A 122 7.43 -5.23 1.28
N ILE A 123 8.56 -5.49 0.63
CA ILE A 123 8.60 -5.88 -0.78
C ILE A 123 7.95 -7.25 -0.94
N VAL A 124 6.98 -7.35 -1.84
CA VAL A 124 6.33 -8.60 -2.23
C VAL A 124 6.84 -8.97 -3.61
N GLU A 125 7.50 -10.12 -3.71
CA GLU A 125 7.98 -10.65 -4.99
C GLU A 125 7.00 -11.70 -5.50
N GLY A 126 6.63 -11.62 -6.77
CA GLY A 126 5.62 -12.51 -7.32
C GLY A 126 5.61 -12.55 -8.84
N SER A 127 4.77 -13.42 -9.38
CA SER A 127 4.43 -13.44 -10.80
C SER A 127 3.07 -12.78 -11.00
N TYR A 128 3.05 -11.68 -11.75
CA TYR A 128 1.87 -10.85 -11.99
C TYR A 128 1.71 -10.68 -13.50
N ARG A 129 0.54 -11.02 -14.04
CA ARG A 129 0.29 -11.05 -15.51
C ARG A 129 1.32 -11.86 -16.32
N GLY A 130 1.91 -12.88 -15.71
CA GLY A 130 2.95 -13.73 -16.33
C GLY A 130 4.37 -13.18 -16.26
N GLU A 131 4.55 -12.00 -15.66
CA GLU A 131 5.86 -11.36 -15.48
C GLU A 131 6.25 -11.34 -14.00
N ARG A 132 7.54 -11.54 -13.70
CA ARG A 132 8.03 -11.36 -12.34
C ARG A 132 8.08 -9.87 -12.03
N ALA A 133 7.47 -9.45 -10.92
CA ALA A 133 7.57 -8.09 -10.43
C ALA A 133 7.77 -8.06 -8.91
N ARG A 134 8.30 -6.94 -8.44
CA ARG A 134 8.49 -6.65 -7.01
C ARG A 134 7.64 -5.45 -6.65
N LEU A 135 6.65 -5.66 -5.80
CA LEU A 135 5.63 -4.67 -5.47
C LEU A 135 5.77 -4.19 -4.03
N ILE A 136 5.50 -2.91 -3.82
CA ILE A 136 5.28 -2.31 -2.51
C ILE A 136 3.84 -1.83 -2.46
N TYR A 137 3.03 -2.45 -1.60
CA TYR A 137 1.68 -2.00 -1.35
C TYR A 137 1.70 -0.84 -0.36
N SER A 138 0.86 0.15 -0.59
CA SER A 138 0.86 1.40 0.17
C SER A 138 -0.58 1.84 0.44
N VAL A 139 -0.85 2.25 1.68
CA VAL A 139 -2.12 2.87 2.06
C VAL A 139 -1.99 4.36 1.90
N LEU A 140 -2.88 4.96 1.12
CA LEU A 140 -2.97 6.41 0.93
C LEU A 140 -4.37 6.90 1.23
N THR A 141 -4.48 8.13 1.71
CA THR A 141 -5.76 8.76 2.02
C THR A 141 -5.90 10.10 1.31
N THR A 142 -7.12 10.59 1.22
CA THR A 142 -7.40 12.01 0.92
C THR A 142 -6.95 12.89 2.10
N GLY A 143 -6.98 14.21 1.95
CA GLY A 143 -6.59 15.13 3.00
C GLY A 143 -7.61 15.25 4.13
N ALA A 144 -7.18 15.68 5.32
CA ALA A 144 -8.03 15.77 6.51
C ALA A 144 -9.29 16.65 6.32
N ASN A 145 -9.19 17.71 5.52
CA ASN A 145 -10.31 18.64 5.25
C ASN A 145 -11.11 18.29 3.98
N SER A 146 -10.90 17.09 3.42
CA SER A 146 -11.60 16.62 2.23
C SER A 146 -12.53 15.44 2.56
N ILE A 147 -13.39 15.06 1.62
CA ILE A 147 -14.24 13.88 1.77
C ILE A 147 -13.37 12.66 2.06
N SER A 148 -13.77 11.90 3.08
CA SER A 148 -13.02 10.74 3.53
C SER A 148 -12.90 9.66 2.46
N GLY A 149 -11.66 9.42 2.05
CA GLY A 149 -11.32 8.41 1.06
C GLY A 149 -9.97 7.79 1.41
N SER A 150 -9.89 6.47 1.25
CA SER A 150 -8.70 5.66 1.40
C SER A 150 -8.50 4.77 0.19
N ALA A 151 -7.26 4.49 -0.14
CA ALA A 151 -6.89 3.64 -1.25
C ALA A 151 -5.65 2.82 -0.93
N VAL A 152 -5.58 1.63 -1.50
CA VAL A 152 -4.35 0.83 -1.52
C VAL A 152 -3.79 0.86 -2.94
N CYS A 153 -2.58 1.38 -3.12
CA CYS A 153 -1.85 1.33 -4.38
C CYS A 153 -0.65 0.39 -4.26
N ALA A 154 -0.33 -0.32 -5.33
CA ALA A 154 0.92 -1.06 -5.46
C ALA A 154 1.87 -0.28 -6.36
N PHE A 155 3.13 -0.16 -5.96
CA PHE A 155 4.20 0.46 -6.75
C PHE A 155 5.24 -0.59 -7.11
N ARG A 156 5.55 -0.71 -8.40
CA ARG A 156 6.68 -1.55 -8.83
C ARG A 156 7.99 -0.88 -8.47
N LEU A 157 8.93 -1.71 -8.04
CA LEU A 157 10.27 -1.24 -7.76
C LEU A 157 11.00 -0.75 -9.01
N GLU A 158 10.73 -1.38 -10.16
CA GLU A 158 11.28 -0.99 -11.45
C GLU A 158 10.78 0.41 -11.87
N ASP A 159 9.53 0.76 -11.57
CA ASP A 159 8.97 2.10 -11.83
C ASP A 159 9.55 3.16 -10.88
N ILE A 160 9.81 2.78 -9.62
CA ILE A 160 10.52 3.65 -8.66
C ILE A 160 11.91 3.96 -9.19
N ASP A 161 12.66 2.95 -9.64
CA ASP A 161 14.00 3.15 -10.17
C ASP A 161 14.00 3.97 -11.48
N ALA A 162 13.04 3.72 -12.38
CA ALA A 162 12.87 4.50 -13.60
C ALA A 162 12.63 5.99 -13.30
N ALA A 163 11.84 6.32 -12.27
CA ALA A 163 11.62 7.71 -11.87
C ALA A 163 12.90 8.44 -11.46
N PHE A 164 13.82 7.76 -10.74
CA PHE A 164 15.11 8.34 -10.36
C PHE A 164 16.12 8.42 -11.51
N HIS A 165 15.93 7.66 -12.58
CA HIS A 165 16.68 7.80 -13.83
C HIS A 165 16.08 8.85 -14.79
N GLY A 166 14.88 9.36 -14.49
CA GLY A 166 14.17 10.38 -15.27
C GLY A 166 14.73 11.81 -15.12
N ALA A 167 14.01 12.79 -15.66
CA ALA A 167 14.40 14.20 -15.54
C ALA A 167 14.26 14.72 -14.10
N PHE A 168 15.15 15.62 -13.70
CA PHE A 168 15.00 16.38 -12.45
C PHE A 168 13.92 17.44 -12.62
N LYS A 169 13.29 17.84 -11.52
CA LYS A 169 12.37 18.98 -11.46
C LYS A 169 13.08 20.19 -10.88
N GLY A 170 12.93 21.32 -11.54
CA GLY A 170 13.56 22.58 -11.12
C GLY A 170 12.63 23.77 -11.33
N GLN A 171 13.01 24.87 -10.70
CA GLN A 171 12.37 26.17 -10.87
C GLN A 171 13.48 27.16 -11.19
N GLU A 172 13.36 27.93 -12.28
CA GLU A 172 14.41 28.90 -12.64
C GLU A 172 14.47 30.04 -11.62
N ASP A 173 13.32 30.63 -11.30
CA ASP A 173 13.17 31.68 -10.30
C ASP A 173 11.98 31.41 -9.38
N LYS A 174 11.92 32.06 -8.21
CA LYS A 174 10.84 31.85 -7.21
C LYS A 174 9.42 32.04 -7.76
N ASN A 175 9.26 32.82 -8.82
CA ASN A 175 7.97 33.11 -9.45
C ASN A 175 7.65 32.21 -10.66
N SER A 176 8.62 31.42 -11.12
CA SER A 176 8.47 30.57 -12.31
C SER A 176 7.76 29.25 -11.96
N ASN A 177 7.20 28.57 -12.96
CA ASN A 177 6.65 27.24 -12.73
C ASN A 177 7.77 26.21 -12.55
N TRP A 178 7.44 25.13 -11.85
CA TRP A 178 8.32 23.97 -11.74
C TRP A 178 8.26 23.16 -13.02
N LEU A 179 9.38 23.06 -13.72
CA LEU A 179 9.50 22.42 -15.03
C LEU A 179 10.58 21.33 -15.00
N PRO A 180 10.54 20.37 -15.95
CA PRO A 180 11.62 19.42 -16.13
C PRO A 180 12.93 20.14 -16.49
N VAL A 181 14.01 19.79 -15.80
CA VAL A 181 15.35 20.29 -16.10
C VAL A 181 15.82 19.65 -17.40
N ILE A 182 16.23 20.47 -18.37
CA ILE A 182 16.78 19.99 -19.64
C ILE A 182 18.07 19.19 -19.42
N ASN A 183 18.25 18.11 -20.18
CA ASN A 183 19.40 17.21 -20.01
C ASN A 183 20.76 17.90 -20.17
N SER A 184 20.87 18.95 -21.00
CA SER A 184 22.12 19.70 -21.17
C SER A 184 22.56 20.49 -19.93
N LYS A 185 21.66 20.74 -18.97
CA LYS A 185 21.97 21.36 -17.67
C LYS A 185 22.38 20.33 -16.61
N VAL A 186 22.23 19.04 -16.87
CA VAL A 186 22.58 17.96 -15.93
C VAL A 186 24.09 17.69 -16.03
N PRO A 187 24.86 17.83 -14.94
CA PRO A 187 26.30 17.63 -14.97
C PRO A 187 26.69 16.14 -14.99
N GLU A 188 27.93 15.87 -15.40
CA GLU A 188 28.56 14.55 -15.30
C GLU A 188 29.60 14.52 -14.17
N PRO A 189 29.68 13.45 -13.35
CA PRO A 189 28.81 12.26 -13.36
C PRO A 189 27.37 12.61 -12.95
N ARG A 190 26.40 11.86 -13.48
CA ARG A 190 24.97 12.07 -13.21
C ARG A 190 24.69 12.11 -11.69
N PRO A 191 24.08 13.20 -11.19
CA PRO A 191 23.73 13.34 -9.78
C PRO A 191 22.81 12.21 -9.27
N GLY A 192 23.07 11.74 -8.04
CA GLY A 192 22.24 10.72 -7.38
C GLY A 192 22.62 9.26 -7.67
N GLN A 193 23.64 9.03 -8.51
CA GLN A 193 24.21 7.69 -8.70
C GLN A 193 25.23 7.35 -7.60
N CYS A 194 25.27 6.08 -7.19
CA CYS A 194 26.26 5.62 -6.23
C CYS A 194 27.63 5.51 -6.90
N VAL A 195 28.63 6.12 -6.27
CA VAL A 195 30.03 6.10 -6.72
C VAL A 195 30.91 5.46 -5.66
N ASN A 196 32.06 4.92 -6.05
CA ASN A 196 32.99 4.30 -5.11
C ASN A 196 33.54 5.30 -4.07
N ASN A 197 33.74 6.55 -4.47
CA ASN A 197 34.22 7.62 -3.61
C ASN A 197 33.43 8.91 -3.85
N SER A 198 32.46 9.21 -2.99
CA SER A 198 31.65 10.44 -3.10
C SER A 198 32.44 11.72 -2.82
N LYS A 199 33.60 11.62 -2.13
CA LYS A 199 34.45 12.78 -1.82
C LYS A 199 35.22 13.31 -3.03
N SER A 200 35.30 12.55 -4.12
CA SER A 200 35.89 13.00 -5.38
C SER A 200 34.86 13.58 -6.36
N LEU A 201 33.59 13.71 -5.96
CA LEU A 201 32.56 14.29 -6.81
C LEU A 201 32.84 15.79 -7.06
N PRO A 202 32.66 16.28 -8.29
CA PRO A 202 32.81 17.70 -8.59
C PRO A 202 31.78 18.56 -7.85
N ASP A 203 32.19 19.76 -7.43
CA ASP A 203 31.29 20.73 -6.78
C ASP A 203 30.08 21.09 -7.66
N VAL A 204 30.21 21.05 -8.99
CA VAL A 204 29.10 21.31 -9.92
C VAL A 204 27.98 20.28 -9.74
N THR A 205 28.33 18.98 -9.68
CA THR A 205 27.39 17.88 -9.44
C THR A 205 26.73 18.00 -8.06
N LEU A 206 27.49 18.38 -7.03
CA LEU A 206 27.00 18.50 -5.67
C LEU A 206 26.10 19.72 -5.46
N ASN A 207 26.45 20.87 -6.04
CA ASN A 207 25.57 22.04 -6.04
C ASN A 207 24.31 21.76 -6.85
N PHE A 208 24.38 20.97 -7.94
CA PHE A 208 23.21 20.59 -8.71
C PHE A 208 22.24 19.73 -7.89
N ILE A 209 22.71 18.62 -7.29
CA ILE A 209 21.82 17.71 -6.53
C ILE A 209 21.20 18.39 -5.32
N THR A 210 21.97 19.27 -4.66
CA THR A 210 21.49 20.05 -3.51
C THR A 210 20.30 20.93 -3.93
N ASN A 211 20.35 21.53 -5.11
CA ASN A 211 19.31 22.42 -5.62
C ASN A 211 18.15 21.72 -6.35
N HIS A 212 18.35 20.48 -6.81
CA HIS A 212 17.40 19.70 -7.60
C HIS A 212 17.15 18.29 -7.00
N PRO A 213 16.72 18.19 -5.72
CA PRO A 213 16.48 16.89 -5.09
C PRO A 213 15.20 16.19 -5.60
N LEU A 214 14.30 16.90 -6.29
CA LEU A 214 13.00 16.39 -6.73
C LEU A 214 13.07 15.88 -8.17
N MET A 215 12.55 14.67 -8.43
CA MET A 215 12.35 14.13 -9.77
C MET A 215 11.07 14.69 -10.40
N ASP A 216 11.08 14.88 -11.72
CA ASP A 216 9.93 15.43 -12.45
C ASP A 216 8.77 14.42 -12.55
N GLN A 217 9.11 13.19 -12.91
CA GLN A 217 8.14 12.12 -13.09
C GLN A 217 7.70 11.56 -11.74
N ALA A 218 6.38 11.37 -11.61
CA ALA A 218 5.81 10.66 -10.48
C ALA A 218 5.87 9.15 -10.74
N VAL A 219 6.11 8.36 -9.70
CA VAL A 219 6.05 6.90 -9.76
C VAL A 219 4.59 6.48 -9.96
N PRO A 220 4.24 5.84 -11.08
CA PRO A 220 2.89 5.35 -11.32
C PRO A 220 2.55 4.16 -10.43
N ALA A 221 1.27 4.00 -10.09
CA ALA A 221 0.77 2.74 -9.55
C ALA A 221 0.86 1.63 -10.61
N TYR A 222 1.11 0.38 -10.20
CA TYR A 222 1.39 -0.77 -11.08
C TYR A 222 0.35 -0.97 -12.21
N LEU A 223 -0.94 -0.77 -11.91
CA LEU A 223 -2.04 -0.89 -12.88
C LEU A 223 -2.61 0.48 -13.31
N GLY A 224 -1.86 1.57 -13.07
CA GLY A 224 -2.31 2.94 -13.30
C GLY A 224 -3.49 3.39 -12.42
N ARG A 225 -3.89 2.58 -11.43
CA ARG A 225 -5.01 2.81 -10.51
C ARG A 225 -4.79 2.11 -9.17
N PRO A 226 -5.56 2.45 -8.11
CA PRO A 226 -5.54 1.71 -6.86
C PRO A 226 -6.06 0.29 -6.99
N VAL A 227 -5.53 -0.61 -6.16
CA VAL A 227 -5.98 -2.00 -6.00
C VAL A 227 -7.29 -2.04 -5.22
N VAL A 228 -7.40 -1.26 -4.14
CA VAL A 228 -8.59 -1.17 -3.30
C VAL A 228 -8.92 0.30 -3.11
N VAL A 229 -10.20 0.66 -3.18
CA VAL A 229 -10.68 2.00 -2.88
C VAL A 229 -11.80 1.88 -1.86
N HIS A 230 -11.75 2.72 -0.84
CA HIS A 230 -12.82 2.92 0.13
C HIS A 230 -13.16 4.39 0.19
N THR A 231 -14.40 4.72 -0.17
CA THR A 231 -14.97 6.05 -0.07
C THR A 231 -16.12 6.01 0.91
N GLY A 232 -16.07 6.80 1.98
CA GLY A 232 -17.09 6.77 3.01
C GLY A 232 -16.63 7.45 4.29
N PHE A 233 -17.60 7.76 5.16
CA PHE A 233 -17.35 8.44 6.43
C PHE A 233 -17.15 7.47 7.62
N THR A 234 -17.16 6.17 7.37
CA THR A 234 -17.12 5.15 8.44
C THR A 234 -15.74 5.01 9.06
N TYR A 235 -14.69 4.95 8.25
CA TYR A 235 -13.30 4.80 8.69
C TYR A 235 -12.33 5.11 7.56
N ARG A 236 -11.06 5.35 7.92
CA ARG A 236 -9.93 5.48 7.01
C ARG A 236 -8.96 4.32 7.20
N TYR A 237 -8.27 3.95 6.13
CA TYR A 237 -7.20 2.97 6.20
C TYR A 237 -5.97 3.60 6.86
N THR A 238 -5.33 2.84 7.73
CA THR A 238 -4.18 3.28 8.52
C THR A 238 -2.93 2.45 8.21
N TYR A 239 -3.06 1.13 8.21
CA TYR A 239 -1.95 0.20 8.10
C TYR A 239 -2.21 -0.91 7.08
N ILE A 240 -1.15 -1.46 6.47
CA ILE A 240 -1.24 -2.62 5.60
C ILE A 240 -0.18 -3.68 5.96
N ALA A 241 -0.60 -4.94 5.95
CA ALA A 241 0.29 -6.09 5.87
C ALA A 241 -0.14 -6.97 4.69
N VAL A 242 0.80 -7.71 4.12
CA VAL A 242 0.53 -8.54 2.93
C VAL A 242 1.10 -9.93 3.15
N ASP A 243 0.28 -10.95 2.90
CA ASP A 243 0.77 -12.30 2.65
C ASP A 243 0.83 -12.52 1.14
N GLY A 244 2.05 -12.51 0.60
CA GLY A 244 2.28 -12.55 -0.83
C GLY A 244 2.26 -13.96 -1.39
N GLN A 245 1.76 -14.11 -2.62
CA GLN A 245 1.87 -15.34 -3.40
C GLN A 245 1.26 -16.59 -2.72
N VAL A 246 0.10 -16.42 -2.08
CA VAL A 246 -0.69 -17.53 -1.53
C VAL A 246 -1.25 -18.36 -2.68
N GLU A 247 -0.68 -19.54 -2.89
CA GLU A 247 -1.17 -20.50 -3.89
C GLU A 247 -2.59 -20.96 -3.52
N ALA A 248 -3.44 -21.05 -4.54
CA ALA A 248 -4.79 -21.61 -4.49
C ALA A 248 -4.83 -23.05 -5.02
N VAL A 249 -5.97 -23.73 -4.88
CA VAL A 249 -6.19 -25.07 -5.46
C VAL A 249 -5.95 -25.08 -6.98
N SER A 250 -6.29 -23.99 -7.67
CA SER A 250 -6.05 -23.82 -9.11
C SER A 250 -4.58 -23.70 -9.49
N GLY A 251 -3.68 -23.46 -8.53
CA GLY A 251 -2.24 -23.24 -8.76
C GLY A 251 -1.87 -21.81 -9.08
N LYS A 252 -2.88 -20.93 -9.24
CA LYS A 252 -2.68 -19.49 -9.26
C LYS A 252 -2.25 -19.04 -7.86
N ALA A 253 -1.37 -18.04 -7.80
CA ALA A 253 -0.94 -17.41 -6.55
C ALA A 253 -1.58 -16.02 -6.42
N TYR A 254 -1.99 -15.67 -5.20
CA TYR A 254 -2.69 -14.42 -4.91
C TYR A 254 -1.98 -13.67 -3.79
N ASP A 255 -1.99 -12.34 -3.87
CA ASP A 255 -1.58 -11.51 -2.75
C ASP A 255 -2.80 -11.22 -1.87
N VAL A 256 -2.68 -11.57 -0.58
CA VAL A 256 -3.73 -11.32 0.41
C VAL A 256 -3.32 -10.12 1.25
N LEU A 257 -4.12 -9.06 1.17
CA LEU A 257 -3.92 -7.79 1.82
C LEU A 257 -4.73 -7.76 3.12
N PHE A 258 -4.07 -7.42 4.22
CA PHE A 258 -4.71 -7.12 5.50
C PHE A 258 -4.60 -5.61 5.72
N ILE A 259 -5.74 -4.93 5.79
CA ILE A 259 -5.83 -3.47 5.85
C ILE A 259 -6.47 -3.07 7.17
N GLY A 260 -5.73 -2.37 8.01
CA GLY A 260 -6.21 -1.84 9.28
C GLY A 260 -6.89 -0.49 9.11
N THR A 261 -7.84 -0.18 9.99
CA THR A 261 -8.56 1.09 9.98
C THR A 261 -8.37 1.90 11.26
N ASP A 262 -8.72 3.19 11.19
CA ASP A 262 -8.77 4.08 12.36
C ASP A 262 -9.92 3.76 13.33
N HIS A 263 -10.84 2.85 12.97
CA HIS A 263 -11.96 2.39 13.80
C HIS A 263 -11.81 0.95 14.29
N GLY A 264 -10.59 0.39 14.27
CA GLY A 264 -10.31 -0.91 14.87
C GLY A 264 -10.73 -2.10 14.00
N HIS A 265 -11.16 -1.84 12.77
CA HIS A 265 -11.45 -2.88 11.78
C HIS A 265 -10.17 -3.36 11.10
N VAL A 266 -10.21 -4.62 10.67
CA VAL A 266 -9.23 -5.21 9.77
C VAL A 266 -9.98 -5.84 8.60
N LEU A 267 -9.69 -5.35 7.40
CA LEU A 267 -10.22 -5.89 6.15
C LEU A 267 -9.20 -6.89 5.58
N LYS A 268 -9.70 -8.06 5.16
CA LYS A 268 -8.95 -9.04 4.39
C LYS A 268 -9.40 -8.98 2.94
N VAL A 269 -8.48 -8.64 2.04
CA VAL A 269 -8.77 -8.39 0.62
C VAL A 269 -7.82 -9.18 -0.26
N VAL A 270 -8.32 -9.78 -1.33
CA VAL A 270 -7.50 -10.54 -2.29
C VAL A 270 -7.35 -9.74 -3.58
N ASN A 271 -6.10 -9.54 -3.99
CA ASN A 271 -5.80 -8.88 -5.26
C ASN A 271 -5.94 -9.88 -6.42
N ILE A 272 -7.08 -9.83 -7.12
CA ILE A 272 -7.30 -10.61 -8.35
C ILE A 272 -6.96 -9.82 -9.63
N ALA A 273 -6.86 -8.49 -9.53
CA ALA A 273 -6.56 -7.59 -10.64
C ALA A 273 -5.18 -7.86 -11.28
N SER A 274 -4.24 -8.36 -10.48
CA SER A 274 -2.89 -8.70 -10.95
C SER A 274 -2.82 -9.98 -11.78
N LEU A 275 -3.92 -10.74 -11.88
CA LEU A 275 -3.99 -11.99 -12.65
C LEU A 275 -4.68 -11.80 -14.00
N THR A 276 -5.43 -10.71 -14.21
CA THR A 276 -6.05 -10.43 -15.50
C THR A 276 -5.01 -9.96 -16.50
N GLN A 277 -4.88 -10.66 -17.63
CA GLN A 277 -3.99 -10.27 -18.72
C GLN A 277 -4.55 -9.12 -19.59
N THR A 278 -5.70 -8.56 -19.21
CA THR A 278 -6.34 -7.48 -19.96
C THR A 278 -5.57 -6.17 -19.79
N SER A 279 -5.20 -5.58 -20.93
CA SER A 279 -4.60 -4.25 -21.02
C SER A 279 -5.64 -3.12 -20.89
N ASP A 280 -6.93 -3.43 -21.06
CA ASP A 280 -8.02 -2.45 -20.91
C ASP A 280 -8.30 -2.16 -19.44
N SER A 281 -8.10 -0.89 -19.06
CA SER A 281 -8.36 -0.37 -17.72
C SER A 281 -9.83 -0.52 -17.28
N ALA A 282 -10.76 -0.60 -18.23
CA ALA A 282 -12.18 -0.83 -18.02
C ALA A 282 -12.54 -2.28 -17.66
N GLN A 283 -11.63 -3.24 -17.85
CA GLN A 283 -11.83 -4.68 -17.61
C GLN A 283 -10.87 -5.22 -16.54
N ILE A 284 -10.30 -4.35 -15.71
CA ILE A 284 -9.50 -4.76 -14.55
C ILE A 284 -10.47 -5.30 -13.49
N ALA A 285 -10.31 -6.56 -13.11
CA ALA A 285 -11.15 -7.21 -12.11
C ALA A 285 -11.09 -6.47 -10.76
N GLU A 286 -12.24 -6.33 -10.12
CA GLU A 286 -12.34 -5.71 -8.79
C GLU A 286 -11.70 -6.59 -7.71
N PRO A 287 -11.09 -6.01 -6.68
CA PRO A 287 -10.56 -6.79 -5.57
C PRO A 287 -11.69 -7.53 -4.83
N VAL A 288 -11.39 -8.72 -4.30
CA VAL A 288 -12.38 -9.49 -3.51
C VAL A 288 -12.18 -9.19 -2.03
N VAL A 289 -13.19 -8.62 -1.38
CA VAL A 289 -13.21 -8.43 0.07
C VAL A 289 -13.69 -9.73 0.71
N VAL A 290 -12.81 -10.41 1.43
CA VAL A 290 -13.05 -11.73 2.05
C VAL A 290 -13.69 -11.57 3.41
N GLU A 291 -13.13 -10.70 4.24
CA GLU A 291 -13.63 -10.44 5.61
C GLU A 291 -13.44 -8.97 5.98
N ASP A 292 -14.36 -8.47 6.80
CA ASP A 292 -14.23 -7.23 7.56
C ASP A 292 -14.52 -7.56 9.03
N VAL A 293 -13.50 -7.46 9.88
CA VAL A 293 -13.57 -7.88 11.29
C VAL A 293 -13.25 -6.69 12.19
N LEU A 294 -14.17 -6.37 13.11
CA LEU A 294 -13.88 -5.47 14.21
C LEU A 294 -12.99 -6.19 15.23
N VAL A 295 -11.72 -5.78 15.30
CA VAL A 295 -10.73 -6.32 16.22
C VAL A 295 -10.72 -5.53 17.52
N PHE A 296 -10.70 -4.19 17.41
CA PHE A 296 -10.72 -3.30 18.56
C PHE A 296 -12.03 -2.52 18.64
N GLY A 297 -12.89 -2.90 19.59
CA GLY A 297 -14.13 -2.19 19.88
C GLY A 297 -13.94 -0.96 20.76
N PRO A 298 -14.94 -0.05 20.84
CA PRO A 298 -14.94 1.04 21.80
C PRO A 298 -14.83 0.51 23.23
N ARG A 299 -13.84 0.99 24.00
CA ARG A 299 -13.61 0.53 25.38
C ARG A 299 -14.58 1.18 26.34
N ALA A 300 -15.31 0.36 27.10
CA ALA A 300 -16.08 0.84 28.23
C ALA A 300 -15.15 1.51 29.26
N ASP A 301 -15.54 2.68 29.75
CA ASP A 301 -14.84 3.34 30.85
C ASP A 301 -15.00 2.56 32.16
N SER A 302 -14.38 3.04 33.24
CA SER A 302 -14.48 2.43 34.58
C SER A 302 -15.92 2.36 35.13
N SER A 303 -16.88 3.05 34.52
CA SER A 303 -18.30 2.98 34.84
C SER A 303 -19.07 1.97 33.97
N GLY A 304 -18.39 1.27 33.06
CA GLY A 304 -19.00 0.36 32.10
C GLY A 304 -19.62 1.05 30.88
N SER A 305 -19.42 2.36 30.74
CA SER A 305 -20.01 3.16 29.66
C SER A 305 -19.08 3.25 28.45
N THR A 306 -19.59 2.89 27.26
CA THR A 306 -18.89 3.10 25.98
C THR A 306 -19.24 4.44 25.33
N ALA A 307 -20.09 5.27 25.96
CA ALA A 307 -20.64 6.48 25.35
C ALA A 307 -19.58 7.54 25.00
N ASN A 308 -18.44 7.55 25.71
CA ASN A 308 -17.33 8.47 25.48
C ASN A 308 -16.10 7.79 24.86
N ALA A 309 -16.21 6.52 24.48
CA ALA A 309 -15.11 5.73 23.97
C ALA A 309 -14.88 6.05 22.50
N GLY A 310 -13.80 6.77 22.20
CA GLY A 310 -13.37 6.99 20.83
C GLY A 310 -12.95 5.70 20.11
N PRO A 311 -12.95 5.70 18.77
CA PRO A 311 -12.46 4.57 17.99
C PRO A 311 -10.98 4.25 18.29
N VAL A 312 -10.63 2.97 18.23
CA VAL A 312 -9.25 2.50 18.48
C VAL A 312 -8.58 2.16 17.15
N ALA A 313 -7.68 3.02 16.70
CA ALA A 313 -6.98 2.83 15.43
C ALA A 313 -6.03 1.62 15.45
N VAL A 314 -6.04 0.84 14.38
CA VAL A 314 -5.00 -0.13 14.08
C VAL A 314 -3.75 0.63 13.63
N THR A 315 -2.63 0.44 14.33
CA THR A 315 -1.37 1.15 14.08
C THR A 315 -0.27 0.25 13.53
N SER A 316 -0.41 -1.08 13.65
CA SER A 316 0.48 -2.03 12.99
C SER A 316 -0.22 -3.37 12.75
N LEU A 317 0.19 -4.04 11.68
CA LEU A 317 -0.23 -5.39 11.32
C LEU A 317 1.00 -6.23 11.00
N VAL A 318 1.03 -7.46 11.52
CA VAL A 318 2.08 -8.43 11.20
C VAL A 318 1.43 -9.77 10.86
N VAL A 319 1.68 -10.25 9.64
CA VAL A 319 1.30 -11.60 9.21
C VAL A 319 2.31 -12.58 9.77
N GLN A 320 1.88 -13.46 10.66
CA GLN A 320 2.66 -14.59 11.15
C GLN A 320 2.15 -15.85 10.46
N ARG A 321 2.83 -16.24 9.37
CA ARG A 321 2.52 -17.47 8.63
C ARG A 321 3.72 -18.44 8.69
N SER A 322 3.57 -19.47 9.51
CA SER A 322 4.51 -20.57 9.64
C SER A 322 3.75 -21.90 9.66
N PRO A 323 4.43 -23.05 9.57
CA PRO A 323 3.79 -24.36 9.74
C PRO A 323 3.12 -24.56 11.11
N TYR A 324 3.54 -23.81 12.14
CA TYR A 324 3.08 -23.97 13.53
C TYR A 324 2.11 -22.87 13.98
N GLU A 325 2.18 -21.69 13.35
CA GLU A 325 1.39 -20.52 13.72
C GLU A 325 0.95 -19.76 12.48
N GLN A 326 -0.36 -19.54 12.37
CA GLN A 326 -1.04 -18.87 11.27
C GLN A 326 -1.98 -17.83 11.86
N LYS A 327 -1.43 -16.67 12.18
CA LYS A 327 -2.15 -15.59 12.84
C LYS A 327 -1.82 -14.25 12.19
N LEU A 328 -2.76 -13.33 12.31
CA LEU A 328 -2.51 -11.92 12.11
C LEU A 328 -2.37 -11.27 13.49
N ILE A 329 -1.23 -10.64 13.74
CA ILE A 329 -1.02 -9.81 14.92
C ILE A 329 -1.47 -8.40 14.57
N VAL A 330 -2.44 -7.90 15.34
CA VAL A 330 -3.05 -6.58 15.18
C VAL A 330 -2.65 -5.74 16.39
N VAL A 331 -2.14 -4.55 16.14
CA VAL A 331 -1.60 -3.65 17.17
C VAL A 331 -2.34 -2.33 17.12
N SER A 332 -2.73 -1.83 18.29
CA SER A 332 -3.15 -0.43 18.51
C SER A 332 -2.20 0.24 19.49
N ASN A 333 -2.46 1.51 19.83
CA ASN A 333 -1.72 2.21 20.88
C ASN A 333 -1.97 1.63 22.29
N SER A 334 -2.95 0.75 22.45
CA SER A 334 -3.45 0.33 23.78
C SER A 334 -3.69 -1.18 23.94
N GLU A 335 -3.55 -1.96 22.86
CA GLU A 335 -3.81 -3.39 22.84
C GLU A 335 -3.06 -4.07 21.69
N ILE A 336 -2.69 -5.34 21.90
CA ILE A 336 -2.19 -6.23 20.87
C ILE A 336 -3.05 -7.49 20.89
N GLN A 337 -3.60 -7.88 19.74
CA GLN A 337 -4.41 -9.08 19.60
C GLN A 337 -3.89 -9.96 18.47
N GLY A 338 -3.83 -11.27 18.70
CA GLY A 338 -3.58 -12.26 17.65
C GLY A 338 -4.88 -12.90 17.21
N ILE A 339 -5.27 -12.72 15.95
CA ILE A 339 -6.47 -13.34 15.36
C ILE A 339 -6.07 -14.43 14.33
N PRO A 340 -6.89 -15.45 14.08
CA PRO A 340 -6.62 -16.43 13.03
C PRO A 340 -6.45 -15.77 11.66
N LEU A 341 -5.55 -16.29 10.83
CA LEU A 341 -5.29 -15.74 9.49
C LEU A 341 -6.44 -16.02 8.49
N PHE A 342 -7.25 -17.03 8.78
CA PHE A 342 -8.39 -17.46 8.00
C PHE A 342 -9.38 -18.22 8.89
N HIS A 343 -10.65 -18.25 8.48
CA HIS A 343 -11.74 -18.83 9.25
C HIS A 343 -12.52 -19.90 8.47
N CYS A 344 -11.83 -20.83 7.82
CA CYS A 344 -12.46 -21.85 6.96
C CYS A 344 -13.58 -22.62 7.67
N GLN A 345 -13.47 -22.87 8.97
CA GLN A 345 -14.46 -23.61 9.76
C GLN A 345 -15.82 -22.90 9.90
N ARG A 346 -15.92 -21.62 9.52
CA ARG A 346 -17.21 -20.89 9.47
C ARG A 346 -18.13 -21.38 8.35
N ALA A 347 -17.58 -22.03 7.33
CA ALA A 347 -18.36 -22.58 6.23
C ALA A 347 -18.72 -24.05 6.49
N HIS A 348 -20.02 -24.33 6.48
CA HIS A 348 -20.56 -25.66 6.78
C HIS A 348 -21.02 -26.44 5.54
N SER A 349 -21.11 -25.78 4.38
CA SER A 349 -21.42 -26.41 3.10
C SER A 349 -20.36 -26.09 2.04
N CYS A 350 -20.38 -26.86 0.95
CA CYS A 350 -19.52 -26.62 -0.21
C CYS A 350 -19.71 -25.21 -0.78
N GLY A 351 -20.98 -24.81 -0.96
CA GLY A 351 -21.34 -23.47 -1.43
C GLY A 351 -20.80 -22.37 -0.52
N ASP A 352 -20.97 -22.49 0.79
CA ASP A 352 -20.47 -21.49 1.75
C ASP A 352 -18.95 -21.37 1.69
N CYS A 353 -18.25 -22.50 1.60
CA CYS A 353 -16.79 -22.53 1.60
C CYS A 353 -16.23 -21.86 0.35
N VAL A 354 -16.84 -22.11 -0.81
CA VAL A 354 -16.44 -21.47 -2.07
C VAL A 354 -16.80 -19.98 -2.07
N ARG A 355 -17.93 -19.59 -1.47
CA ARG A 355 -18.35 -18.18 -1.31
C ARG A 355 -17.45 -17.37 -0.38
N LEU A 356 -16.67 -18.00 0.49
CA LEU A 356 -15.65 -17.28 1.26
C LEU A 356 -14.65 -16.58 0.33
N GLN A 357 -14.40 -17.13 -0.88
CA GLN A 357 -13.38 -16.64 -1.82
C GLN A 357 -12.00 -16.46 -1.18
N ASP A 358 -11.74 -17.21 -0.11
CA ASP A 358 -10.54 -17.13 0.70
C ASP A 358 -9.47 -18.07 0.14
N PRO A 359 -8.29 -17.60 -0.32
CA PRO A 359 -7.25 -18.44 -0.91
C PRO A 359 -6.72 -19.52 0.03
N TYR A 360 -6.90 -19.34 1.34
CA TYR A 360 -6.49 -20.30 2.34
C TYR A 360 -7.48 -21.46 2.48
N CYS A 361 -8.75 -21.27 2.09
CA CYS A 361 -9.83 -22.22 2.35
C CYS A 361 -10.29 -22.92 1.07
N ALA A 362 -10.49 -24.23 1.16
CA ALA A 362 -11.13 -25.01 0.11
C ALA A 362 -12.03 -26.10 0.71
N TRP A 363 -13.05 -26.50 -0.02
CA TRP A 363 -13.95 -27.57 0.39
C TRP A 363 -13.35 -28.93 0.02
N SER A 364 -13.18 -29.82 0.99
CA SER A 364 -12.81 -31.22 0.73
C SER A 364 -14.05 -32.04 0.40
N LEU A 365 -14.08 -32.66 -0.79
CA LEU A 365 -15.16 -33.56 -1.20
C LEU A 365 -15.15 -34.88 -0.42
N GLU A 366 -13.98 -35.35 -0.01
CA GLU A 366 -13.82 -36.56 0.80
C GLU A 366 -14.28 -36.35 2.24
N GLU A 367 -13.74 -35.32 2.90
CA GLU A 367 -14.03 -35.05 4.32
C GLU A 367 -15.35 -34.29 4.53
N ARG A 368 -15.96 -33.78 3.45
CA ARG A 368 -17.17 -32.94 3.46
C ARG A 368 -17.08 -31.78 4.45
N LYS A 369 -15.94 -31.09 4.45
CA LYS A 369 -15.68 -29.93 5.31
C LYS A 369 -14.82 -28.89 4.63
N CYS A 370 -14.99 -27.63 5.03
CA CYS A 370 -14.13 -26.55 4.59
C CYS A 370 -12.81 -26.58 5.38
N THR A 371 -11.68 -26.62 4.68
CA THR A 371 -10.36 -26.85 5.29
C THR A 371 -9.28 -25.98 4.65
N HIS A 372 -8.25 -25.67 5.43
CA HIS A 372 -7.04 -25.03 4.92
C HIS A 372 -5.99 -26.03 4.44
N ASN A 373 -6.15 -27.31 4.79
CA ASN A 373 -5.21 -28.39 4.49
C ASN A 373 -5.47 -29.05 3.13
N TRP A 374 -6.01 -28.30 2.18
CA TRP A 374 -6.36 -28.78 0.85
C TRP A 374 -5.14 -29.23 0.01
N ARG A 375 -3.93 -28.80 0.39
CA ARG A 375 -2.69 -29.24 -0.29
C ARG A 375 -2.45 -30.75 -0.21
N ARG A 376 -2.99 -31.42 0.82
CA ARG A 376 -2.87 -32.88 0.97
C ARG A 376 -3.73 -33.65 -0.04
N ASP A 377 -4.86 -33.05 -0.43
CA ASP A 377 -5.78 -33.64 -1.39
C ASP A 377 -6.32 -32.57 -2.34
N ARG A 378 -5.43 -32.10 -3.20
CA ARG A 378 -5.71 -31.02 -4.15
C ARG A 378 -6.78 -31.42 -5.18
N HIS A 379 -6.84 -32.69 -5.56
CA HIS A 379 -7.75 -33.18 -6.57
C HIS A 379 -9.20 -33.30 -6.06
N SER A 380 -9.39 -33.63 -4.78
CA SER A 380 -10.72 -33.64 -4.15
C SER A 380 -11.11 -32.29 -3.53
N SER A 381 -10.33 -31.23 -3.74
CA SER A 381 -10.61 -29.90 -3.20
C SER A 381 -11.32 -28.99 -4.21
N VAL A 382 -12.29 -28.22 -3.71
CA VAL A 382 -13.08 -27.25 -4.48
C VAL A 382 -12.86 -25.84 -3.94
N GLN A 383 -12.49 -24.90 -4.81
CA GLN A 383 -12.21 -23.51 -4.47
C GLN A 383 -12.41 -22.62 -5.70
N SER A 384 -13.04 -21.46 -5.53
CA SER A 384 -13.24 -20.47 -6.60
C SER A 384 -13.10 -19.06 -6.03
N ILE A 385 -11.89 -18.49 -6.14
CA ILE A 385 -11.57 -17.16 -5.58
C ILE A 385 -12.15 -16.05 -6.46
N GLU A 386 -12.07 -16.19 -7.77
CA GLU A 386 -12.47 -15.15 -8.74
C GLU A 386 -13.99 -15.03 -8.84
N HIS A 387 -14.74 -16.12 -8.68
CA HIS A 387 -16.19 -16.15 -8.91
C HIS A 387 -17.04 -16.45 -7.68
N GLY A 388 -16.47 -17.05 -6.63
CA GLY A 388 -17.23 -17.42 -5.43
C GLY A 388 -18.25 -18.55 -5.65
N TRP A 389 -18.13 -19.30 -6.75
CA TRP A 389 -18.97 -20.45 -7.06
C TRP A 389 -18.23 -21.51 -7.90
N ASP A 390 -18.64 -22.79 -7.77
CA ASP A 390 -18.12 -23.95 -8.50
C ASP A 390 -19.23 -24.99 -8.70
N GLU A 391 -19.37 -25.54 -9.91
CA GLU A 391 -20.40 -26.52 -10.29
C GLU A 391 -20.38 -27.78 -9.42
N ARG A 392 -19.20 -28.19 -8.91
CA ARG A 392 -19.03 -29.38 -8.07
C ARG A 392 -19.71 -29.25 -6.71
N CYS A 393 -20.06 -28.04 -6.29
CA CYS A 393 -20.86 -27.79 -5.09
C CYS A 393 -22.37 -27.97 -5.31
N GLY A 394 -22.81 -28.30 -6.54
CA GLY A 394 -24.21 -28.41 -6.93
C GLY A 394 -24.75 -27.12 -7.56
N ALA A 395 -25.55 -27.29 -8.61
CA ALA A 395 -26.25 -26.19 -9.27
C ALA A 395 -27.49 -25.78 -8.45
N ASN A 396 -27.55 -24.50 -8.08
CA ASN A 396 -28.73 -23.64 -8.26
C ASN A 396 -28.48 -22.30 -7.57
N CYS A 397 -27.87 -21.37 -8.31
CA CYS A 397 -28.09 -19.93 -8.21
C CYS A 397 -27.20 -19.25 -9.26
N GLU A 398 -27.66 -19.19 -10.51
CA GLU A 398 -27.17 -18.16 -11.42
C GLU A 398 -27.66 -16.80 -10.90
N PHE A 399 -26.74 -15.94 -10.47
CA PHE A 399 -27.03 -14.53 -10.25
C PHE A 399 -26.43 -13.74 -11.42
N LYS A 400 -27.30 -13.14 -12.24
CA LYS A 400 -26.87 -12.13 -13.20
C LYS A 400 -26.53 -10.85 -12.45
N GLN A 401 -25.28 -10.41 -12.55
CA GLN A 401 -24.90 -9.03 -12.22
C GLN A 401 -25.60 -8.10 -13.22
N VAL A 402 -26.62 -7.37 -12.78
CA VAL A 402 -27.20 -6.30 -13.59
C VAL A 402 -26.29 -5.10 -13.41
N SER A 403 -25.75 -4.57 -14.52
CA SER A 403 -24.94 -3.37 -14.48
C SER A 403 -25.76 -2.19 -13.97
N SER A 404 -25.09 -1.32 -13.21
CA SER A 404 -25.60 -0.12 -12.52
C SER A 404 -26.58 -0.39 -11.38
N PHE A 405 -26.11 -0.12 -10.16
CA PHE A 405 -26.79 -0.20 -8.85
C PHE A 405 -26.82 -1.59 -8.19
N PHE A 406 -26.22 -1.65 -6.99
CA PHE A 406 -26.15 -2.79 -6.10
C PHE A 406 -27.55 -3.34 -5.76
N CYS A 407 -28.03 -4.31 -6.53
CA CYS A 407 -29.13 -5.20 -6.17
C CYS A 407 -28.87 -6.58 -6.79
N PHE A 408 -28.75 -7.61 -5.96
CA PHE A 408 -28.79 -9.01 -6.40
C PHE A 408 -30.24 -9.48 -6.36
N VAL A 409 -30.81 -9.88 -7.50
CA VAL A 409 -32.14 -10.49 -7.58
C VAL A 409 -31.98 -11.93 -8.10
N PRO A 410 -32.55 -12.95 -7.44
CA PRO A 410 -32.54 -14.31 -7.95
C PRO A 410 -33.41 -14.45 -9.20
N VAL A 411 -32.92 -15.17 -10.22
CA VAL A 411 -33.59 -15.32 -11.54
C VAL A 411 -34.49 -16.57 -11.62
N SER A 412 -34.55 -17.43 -10.59
CA SER A 412 -35.48 -18.57 -10.57
C SER A 412 -35.78 -19.01 -9.14
N THR A 413 -37.07 -19.26 -8.85
CA THR A 413 -37.59 -19.59 -7.51
C THR A 413 -37.83 -21.06 -7.25
N ASN A 414 -37.36 -21.99 -8.09
CA ASN A 414 -37.51 -23.41 -7.80
C ASN A 414 -36.14 -24.07 -7.60
N ASP A 415 -35.98 -24.64 -6.39
CA ASP A 415 -34.86 -25.46 -5.90
C ASP A 415 -33.62 -24.73 -5.34
N CYS A 416 -33.84 -23.75 -4.45
CA CYS A 416 -32.84 -23.29 -3.48
C CYS A 416 -33.07 -23.99 -2.13
N VAL A 417 -32.39 -25.10 -1.86
CA VAL A 417 -32.38 -25.70 -0.51
C VAL A 417 -31.27 -25.05 0.30
N GLY A 418 -31.62 -24.19 1.27
CA GLY A 418 -30.67 -23.63 2.24
C GLY A 418 -30.69 -22.11 2.44
N THR A 419 -31.82 -21.43 2.29
CA THR A 419 -31.95 -20.01 2.69
C THR A 419 -32.15 -19.89 4.21
N PRO A 420 -31.33 -19.12 4.96
CA PRO A 420 -31.83 -18.44 6.14
C PRO A 420 -32.69 -17.27 5.65
N ALA A 421 -34.00 -17.39 5.84
CA ALA A 421 -34.92 -16.28 5.66
C ALA A 421 -34.68 -15.24 6.77
N GLU A 422 -33.70 -14.33 6.62
CA GLU A 422 -33.59 -13.10 7.43
C GLU A 422 -32.39 -12.21 7.01
N TYR A 423 -32.35 -11.76 5.76
CA TYR A 423 -31.66 -10.50 5.43
C TYR A 423 -32.45 -9.79 4.34
N LEU A 424 -33.27 -8.83 4.74
CA LEU A 424 -33.79 -7.80 3.83
C LEU A 424 -32.61 -7.12 3.14
N PRO A 425 -32.69 -6.78 1.84
CA PRO A 425 -31.66 -5.99 1.20
C PRO A 425 -31.63 -4.60 1.85
N VAL A 426 -30.53 -4.27 2.53
CA VAL A 426 -30.23 -2.89 2.91
C VAL A 426 -29.83 -2.17 1.62
N CYS A 427 -30.80 -1.56 0.96
CA CYS A 427 -30.54 -0.58 -0.08
C CYS A 427 -29.93 0.66 0.59
N LEU A 428 -28.62 0.88 0.42
CA LEU A 428 -28.04 2.20 0.67
C LEU A 428 -28.56 3.14 -0.43
N LEU A 429 -29.57 3.95 -0.11
CA LEU A 429 -29.86 5.16 -0.86
C LEU A 429 -28.69 6.12 -0.65
N ILE A 430 -27.88 6.33 -1.69
CA ILE A 430 -27.03 7.51 -1.79
C ILE A 430 -27.86 8.57 -2.50
N ILE A 431 -28.24 9.62 -1.77
CA ILE A 431 -28.65 10.91 -2.35
C ILE A 431 -27.38 11.77 -2.45
#